data_AF-A0A2R6BBQ9-F1
#
_entry.id   AF-A0A2R6BBQ9-F1
#
_cell.length_a   1.000
_cell.length_b   1.000
_cell.length_c   1.000
_cell.angle_alpha   90.00
_cell.angle_beta   90.00
_cell.angle_gamma   90.00
#
_symmetry.space_group_name_H-M   'P 1'
#
loop_
_entity.id
_entity.type
_entity.pdbx_description
1 polymer ?
#
loop_
_entity_poly.entity_id
_entity_poly.type
_entity_poly.pdbx_seq_one_letter_code
_entity_poly.pdbx_strand_id
1 'polypeptide(L)' 'MLGVGVCETGKIVLAVSAYNTSRECFLCGGINKGLTLEDRVFHCPHCGFTLDRDLNASLVLLIRAGWVPPFWCACL' A
#
# COMPACT_ATOMS: atom_id res chain seq x y z
N MET A 1 17.02 4.19 2.87
CA MET A 1 17.52 2.87 3.28
C MET A 1 16.54 1.82 2.79
N LEU A 2 16.87 1.13 1.70
CA LEU A 2 16.24 -0.15 1.33
C LEU A 2 17.22 -1.23 1.74
N GLY A 3 16.79 -2.26 2.46
CA GLY A 3 17.68 -3.28 3.01
C GLY A 3 16.89 -4.49 3.52
N VAL A 4 17.55 -5.65 3.50
CA VAL A 4 17.01 -6.90 4.04
C VAL A 4 17.63 -7.11 5.41
N GLY A 5 16.79 -7.26 6.43
CA GLY A 5 17.19 -7.58 7.80
C GLY A 5 16.71 -8.98 8.19
N VAL A 6 17.26 -9.51 9.27
CA VAL A 6 16.76 -10.72 9.93
C VAL A 6 16.39 -10.32 11.36
N CYS A 7 15.16 -10.59 11.78
CA CYS A 7 14.73 -10.30 13.15
C CYS A 7 15.14 -11.43 14.10
N GLU A 8 15.04 -11.20 15.41
CA GLU A 8 15.44 -12.14 16.47
C GLU A 8 14.77 -13.52 16.36
N THR A 9 13.60 -13.60 15.72
CA THR A 9 12.89 -14.87 15.45
C THR A 9 13.41 -15.64 14.22
N GLY A 10 14.49 -15.16 13.59
CA GLY A 10 15.06 -15.75 12.37
C GLY A 10 14.28 -15.44 11.08
N LYS A 11 13.23 -14.60 11.15
CA LYS A 11 12.44 -14.22 9.96
C LYS A 11 13.14 -13.11 9.19
N ILE A 12 13.13 -13.24 7.88
CA ILE A 12 13.61 -12.22 6.95
C ILE A 12 12.60 -11.07 6.94
N VAL A 13 13.10 -9.84 7.10
CA VAL A 13 12.33 -8.60 7.01
C VAL A 13 12.86 -7.75 5.87
N LEU A 14 11.94 -7.23 5.05
CA LEU A 14 12.27 -6.32 3.96
C LEU A 14 11.91 -4.90 4.38
N ALA A 15 12.89 -3.99 4.40
CA ALA A 15 12.63 -2.58 4.63
C ALA A 15 12.02 -1.95 3.37
N VAL A 16 10.74 -1.59 3.46
CA VAL A 16 10.00 -0.86 2.43
C VAL A 16 9.70 0.57 2.89
N SER A 17 9.67 1.50 1.95
CA SER A 17 9.29 2.89 2.26
C SER A 17 7.81 2.96 2.66
N ALA A 18 7.53 3.47 3.85
CA ALA A 18 6.18 3.74 4.34
C ALA A 18 5.67 5.15 3.98
N TYR A 19 6.42 5.92 3.19
CA TYR A 19 6.05 7.29 2.86
C TYR A 19 4.72 7.33 2.08
N ASN A 20 3.76 8.12 2.59
CA ASN A 20 2.42 8.36 2.02
C ASN A 20 1.53 7.14 1.79
N THR A 21 1.84 5.98 2.36
CA THR A 21 1.05 4.75 2.11
C THR A 21 -0.39 4.84 2.57
N SER A 22 -0.70 5.61 3.62
CA SER A 22 -2.06 5.85 4.08
C SER A 22 -2.92 6.70 3.15
N ARG A 23 -2.30 7.42 2.20
CA ARG A 23 -2.97 8.31 1.23
C ARG A 23 -2.88 7.81 -0.20
N GLU A 24 -2.08 6.79 -0.46
CA GLU A 24 -1.88 6.22 -1.78
C GLU A 24 -2.91 5.14 -2.07
N CYS A 25 -3.56 5.20 -3.22
CA CYS A 25 -4.49 4.17 -3.65
C CYS A 25 -3.74 2.92 -4.10
N PHE A 26 -4.03 1.77 -3.49
CA PHE A 26 -3.43 0.49 -3.89
C PHE A 26 -3.74 0.10 -5.36
N LEU A 27 -4.87 0.55 -5.90
CA LEU A 27 -5.34 0.14 -7.23
C LEU A 27 -4.75 0.98 -8.36
N CYS A 28 -4.56 2.29 -8.15
CA CYS A 28 -4.17 3.21 -9.21
C CYS A 28 -2.93 4.07 -8.89
N GLY A 29 -2.37 3.96 -7.67
CA GLY A 29 -1.22 4.75 -7.22
C GLY A 29 -1.52 6.24 -6.96
N GLY A 30 -2.78 6.67 -7.09
CA GLY A 30 -3.17 8.06 -6.89
C GLY A 30 -3.12 8.48 -5.41
N ILE A 31 -2.68 9.72 -5.14
CA ILE A 31 -2.55 10.25 -3.76
C ILE A 31 -3.77 11.09 -3.39
N ASN A 32 -4.54 10.65 -2.39
CA ASN A 32 -5.59 11.46 -1.79
C ASN A 32 -4.99 12.48 -0.80
N LYS A 33 -4.83 13.73 -1.24
CA LYS A 33 -4.29 14.82 -0.42
C LYS A 33 -5.25 15.33 0.65
N GLY A 34 -6.55 15.10 0.49
CA GLY A 34 -7.61 15.58 1.40
C GLY A 34 -7.94 14.62 2.54
N LEU A 35 -7.29 13.46 2.60
CA LEU A 35 -7.55 12.45 3.62
C LEU A 35 -7.06 12.90 5.00
N THR A 36 -7.95 12.87 5.99
CA THR A 36 -7.69 13.22 7.38
C THR A 36 -7.43 11.98 8.24
N LEU A 37 -6.95 12.19 9.47
CA LEU A 37 -6.73 11.09 10.42
C LEU A 37 -8.03 10.45 10.93
N GLU A 38 -9.14 11.20 10.88
CA GLU A 38 -10.46 10.75 11.31
C GLU A 38 -11.12 9.81 10.27
N ASP A 39 -10.72 9.93 9.01
CA ASP A 39 -11.22 9.11 7.91
C ASP A 39 -10.73 7.66 8.05
N ARG A 40 -11.60 6.77 8.52
CA ARG A 40 -11.34 5.32 8.61
C ARG A 40 -11.40 4.62 7.26
N VAL A 41 -12.18 5.17 6.33
CA VAL A 41 -12.37 4.63 4.99
C VAL A 41 -11.58 5.49 4.01
N PHE A 42 -10.72 4.84 3.22
CA PHE A 42 -10.04 5.46 2.10
C PHE A 42 -10.96 5.50 0.89
N HIS A 43 -11.19 6.70 0.36
CA HIS A 43 -11.88 6.92 -0.91
C HIS A 43 -10.88 7.51 -1.91
N CYS A 44 -10.67 6.83 -3.04
CA CYS A 44 -9.77 7.34 -4.07
C CYS A 44 -10.46 8.38 -4.95
N PRO A 45 -9.97 9.63 -5.02
CA PRO A 45 -10.54 10.65 -5.89
C PRO A 45 -10.25 10.42 -7.39
N HIS A 46 -9.37 9.46 -7.73
CA HIS A 46 -8.95 9.20 -9.10
C HIS A 46 -9.70 8.05 -9.76
N CYS A 47 -9.91 6.94 -9.04
CA CYS A 47 -10.55 5.74 -9.58
C CYS A 47 -11.85 5.34 -8.86
N GLY A 48 -12.25 6.06 -7.81
CA GLY A 48 -13.45 5.75 -7.01
C GLY A 48 -13.31 4.52 -6.11
N PHE A 49 -12.14 3.88 -6.08
CA PHE A 49 -11.90 2.72 -5.23
C PHE A 49 -12.06 3.07 -3.73
N THR A 50 -12.70 2.17 -3.00
CA THR A 50 -13.03 2.35 -1.58
C THR A 50 -12.62 1.15 -0.76
N LEU A 51 -11.91 1.39 0.34
CA LEU A 51 -11.50 0.34 1.27
C LEU A 51 -11.22 0.94 2.64
N ASP A 52 -11.11 0.10 3.66
CA ASP A 52 -10.50 0.51 4.92
C ASP A 52 -9.10 1.12 4.68
N ARG A 53 -8.81 2.24 5.34
CA ARG A 53 -7.57 3.02 5.13
C ARG A 53 -6.33 2.22 5.50
N ASP A 54 -6.38 1.45 6.59
CA ASP A 54 -5.23 0.70 7.08
C ASP A 54 -4.99 -0.53 6.20
N LEU A 55 -6.06 -1.18 5.73
CA LEU A 55 -5.96 -2.24 4.73
C LEU A 55 -5.38 -1.71 3.41
N ASN A 56 -5.84 -0.56 2.92
CA ASN A 56 -5.28 0.07 1.72
C ASN A 56 -3.78 0.37 1.87
N ALA A 57 -3.35 0.92 3.01
CA ALA A 57 -1.94 1.18 3.29
C ALA A 57 -1.09 -0.10 3.31
N SER A 58 -1.62 -1.19 3.88
CA SER A 58 -0.94 -2.49 3.91
C SER A 58 -0.75 -3.08 2.51
N LEU A 59 -1.72 -2.91 1.62
CA LEU A 59 -1.63 -3.36 0.23
C LEU A 59 -0.62 -2.54 -0.57
N VAL A 60 -0.54 -1.22 -0.35
CA VAL A 60 0.50 -0.38 -0.96
C VAL A 60 1.90 -0.84 -0.52
N LEU A 61 2.08 -1.17 0.77
CA LEU A 61 3.35 -1.72 1.26
C LEU A 61 3.68 -3.07 0.60
N LEU A 62 2.67 -3.92 0.41
CA LEU A 62 2.82 -5.22 -0.26
C LEU A 62 3.28 -5.04 -1.72
N ILE A 63 2.67 -4.11 -2.46
CA ILE A 63 3.06 -3.77 -3.84
C ILE A 63 4.50 -3.26 -3.87
N ARG A 64 4.87 -2.36 -2.95
CA ARG A 64 6.24 -1.83 -2.83
C ARG A 64 7.26 -2.90 -2.43
N ALA A 65 6.83 -3.97 -1.76
CA ALA A 65 7.65 -5.15 -1.47
C ALA A 65 7.83 -6.08 -2.69
N GLY A 66 7.17 -5.79 -3.82
CA GLY A 66 7.26 -6.56 -5.06
C GLY A 66 6.10 -7.52 -5.30
N TRP A 67 5.02 -7.43 -4.52
CA TRP A 67 3.81 -8.21 -4.79
C TRP A 67 3.05 -7.63 -5.98
N VAL A 68 2.65 -8.49 -6.92
CA VAL A 68 1.85 -8.11 -8.07
C VAL A 68 0.44 -8.69 -7.90
N PRO A 69 -0.60 -7.85 -7.85
CA PRO A 69 -1.96 -8.33 -7.79
C PRO A 69 -2.32 -9.18 -9.02
N PRO A 70 -2.99 -10.32 -8.84
CA PRO A 70 -3.33 -11.23 -9.94
C PRO A 70 -4.23 -10.55 -10.99
N PHE A 71 -5.04 -9.57 -10.59
CA PHE A 71 -5.89 -8.81 -11.51
C PHE A 71 -5.14 -7.81 -12.40
N TRP A 72 -3.89 -7.43 -12.07
CA TRP A 72 -3.06 -6.58 -12.94
C TRP A 72 -2.31 -7.39 -14.01
N CYS A 73 -2.16 -8.69 -13.80
CA CYS A 73 -1.61 -9.61 -14.80
C CYS A 73 -2.66 -10.12 -15.80
N ALA A 74 -3.91 -9.63 -15.76
CA ALA A 74 -4.97 -10.02 -16.69
C ALA A 74 -4.84 -9.40 -18.10
N CYS A 75 -3.61 -9.22 -18.59
CA CYS A 75 -3.34 -9.24 -20.03
C CYS A 75 -3.19 -10.70 -20.47
N LEU A 76 -4.31 -11.35 -20.76
CA LEU A 76 -4.38 -12.40 -21.78
C LEU A 76 -5.12 -11.82 -22.99
#